data_AF-A0A3D0K0D1-F1
#
_entry.id   AF-A0A3D0K0D1-F1
#
_cell.length_a   1.000
_cell.length_b   1.000
_cell.length_c   1.000
_cell.angle_alpha   90.00
_cell.angle_beta   90.00
_cell.angle_gamma   90.00
#
_symmetry.space_group_name_H-M   'P 1'
#
loop_
_entity.id
_entity.type
_entity.pdbx_description
1 polymer ?
#
loop_
_entity_poly.entity_id
_entity_poly.type
_entity_poly.pdbx_seq_one_letter_code
_entity_poly.pdbx_strand_id
1 'polypeptide(L)'
;MILIRTAMVAVALAVVAADASAQRRGGRGRSVDVDAVLIPSLAPSDFESVVRLIDLDVGSLLILETVFDDYAVQFAELSQSIRIRLQDARPVAGGTVGSQRRGAEAMQQQIEELRRQLSRDIRNAGSSEERTRIREQYAKQMEELSKQQQAVEEITGTADRWGEFLLEQSTILRDWVQQRSQLEDELEEGVLAVLKEDQIDSWRLARAEIRRRIQTQRGRLEGERMDLIALLDQQVPPGELRTALQPTVESYAIRLDAALAARERFELEAAPVVSEVLRAGNWDRMRAIVEQEAVVRTGVRDVNLAVFDALLESLPEPSRSGLAAEVHRTFNATVWGKGRFDRALDAALEREDLTDSERTSLEALRVQCAPGIDAIRQRQDAALRSQGPARWTFEQLRLWSGAFPGVRFDETIDSGGITDLTGERQEVEL
;
A
#
# COMPACT_ATOMS: atom_id res chain seq x y z
N MET A 1 -28.51 19.38 -8.86
CA MET A 1 -28.17 20.02 -7.57
C MET A 1 -28.37 19.10 -6.36
N ILE A 2 -29.41 18.26 -6.32
CA ILE A 2 -29.66 17.32 -5.20
C ILE A 2 -28.60 16.19 -5.11
N LEU A 3 -28.03 15.75 -6.23
CA LEU A 3 -27.00 14.68 -6.27
C LEU A 3 -25.60 15.11 -5.78
N ILE A 4 -25.31 16.41 -5.71
CA ILE A 4 -24.00 16.95 -5.26
C ILE A 4 -23.93 17.02 -3.72
N ARG A 5 -25.07 16.98 -3.02
CA ARG A 5 -25.14 17.22 -1.57
C ARG A 5 -25.00 15.93 -0.76
N THR A 6 -25.67 14.85 -1.18
CA THR A 6 -25.57 13.50 -0.55
C THR A 6 -24.19 12.85 -0.71
N ALA A 7 -23.43 13.33 -1.69
CA ALA A 7 -22.03 13.01 -1.97
C ALA A 7 -21.05 13.38 -0.84
N MET A 8 -21.13 14.62 -0.38
CA MET A 8 -20.07 15.22 0.43
C MET A 8 -20.10 14.71 1.87
N VAL A 9 -21.26 14.26 2.33
CA VAL A 9 -21.41 13.68 3.67
C VAL A 9 -20.97 12.21 3.71
N ALA A 10 -21.07 11.48 2.59
CA ALA A 10 -20.43 10.16 2.46
C ALA A 10 -18.89 10.27 2.44
N VAL A 11 -18.34 11.30 1.79
CA VAL A 11 -16.89 11.62 1.81
C VAL A 11 -16.41 11.95 3.23
N ALA A 12 -17.18 12.77 3.97
CA ALA A 12 -16.88 13.13 5.35
C ALA A 12 -16.77 11.91 6.29
N LEU A 13 -17.71 10.97 6.16
CA LEU A 13 -17.77 9.75 6.96
C LEU A 13 -16.66 8.75 6.57
N ALA A 14 -16.32 8.66 5.28
CA ALA A 14 -15.24 7.79 4.80
C ALA A 14 -13.84 8.28 5.23
N VAL A 15 -13.61 9.60 5.26
CA VAL A 15 -12.33 10.18 5.70
C VAL A 15 -12.13 10.02 7.22
N VAL A 16 -13.19 10.18 8.03
CA VAL A 16 -13.10 10.08 9.50
C VAL A 16 -13.04 8.61 9.99
N ALA A 17 -13.72 7.67 9.34
CA ALA A 17 -13.70 6.25 9.74
C ALA A 17 -12.42 5.50 9.32
N ALA A 18 -11.74 5.95 8.26
CA ALA A 18 -10.47 5.38 7.80
C ALA A 18 -9.31 5.71 8.74
N ASP A 19 -9.32 6.92 9.32
CA ASP A 19 -8.27 7.46 10.19
C ASP A 19 -8.07 6.63 11.48
N ALA A 20 -9.18 6.24 12.13
CA ALA A 20 -9.13 5.51 13.40
C ALA A 20 -8.89 3.98 13.27
N SER A 21 -8.97 3.42 12.06
CA SER A 21 -8.83 1.97 11.82
C SER A 21 -7.55 1.58 11.05
N ALA A 22 -6.91 2.52 10.36
CA ALA A 22 -5.69 2.30 9.58
C ALA A 22 -4.45 1.96 10.44
N GLN A 23 -4.37 2.45 11.68
CA GLN A 23 -3.16 2.32 12.51
C GLN A 23 -2.98 0.97 13.24
N ARG A 24 -4.00 0.09 13.33
CA ARG A 24 -3.89 -1.15 14.16
C ARG A 24 -4.02 -2.48 13.42
N ARG A 25 -4.39 -2.50 12.15
CA ARG A 25 -4.45 -3.74 11.36
C ARG A 25 -4.17 -3.46 9.90
N GLY A 26 -2.90 -3.57 9.48
CA GLY A 26 -2.46 -3.72 8.08
C GLY A 26 -3.40 -3.11 7.03
N GLY A 27 -3.81 -1.85 7.26
CA GLY A 27 -4.95 -1.28 6.56
C GLY A 27 -4.63 -1.24 5.08
N ARG A 28 -5.56 -1.72 4.26
CA ARG A 28 -5.57 -1.44 2.81
C ARG A 28 -5.69 0.07 2.66
N GLY A 29 -4.54 0.76 2.73
CA GLY A 29 -4.45 2.20 2.56
C GLY A 29 -4.94 2.57 1.17
N ARG A 30 -5.63 3.70 1.08
CA ARG A 30 -5.92 4.32 -0.21
C ARG A 30 -4.62 4.67 -0.91
N SER A 31 -4.67 4.72 -2.24
CA SER A 31 -3.62 5.23 -3.11
C SER A 31 -3.33 6.68 -2.71
N VAL A 32 -2.05 7.04 -2.61
CA VAL A 32 -1.54 8.34 -2.09
C VAL A 32 -1.91 8.61 -0.62
N ASP A 33 -0.93 8.46 0.29
CA ASP A 33 -1.08 8.66 1.72
C ASP A 33 -0.45 10.00 2.14
N VAL A 34 -1.28 10.92 2.65
CA VAL A 34 -0.85 12.27 3.06
C VAL A 34 0.15 12.21 4.22
N ASP A 35 0.01 11.26 5.14
CA ASP A 35 0.98 11.15 6.24
C ASP A 35 2.33 10.67 5.70
N ALA A 36 2.31 9.86 4.65
CA ALA A 36 3.49 9.30 4.04
C ALA A 36 4.32 10.34 3.26
N VAL A 37 3.72 11.47 2.84
CA VAL A 37 4.47 12.62 2.26
C VAL A 37 5.12 13.51 3.31
N LEU A 38 4.76 13.36 4.59
CA LEU A 38 5.33 14.08 5.74
C LEU A 38 6.47 13.32 6.42
N ILE A 39 6.88 12.17 5.86
CA ILE A 39 8.05 11.40 6.32
C ILE A 39 9.29 11.97 5.60
N PRO A 40 10.37 12.31 6.33
CA PRO A 40 11.58 12.81 5.70
C PRO A 40 12.26 11.73 4.86
N SER A 41 12.97 12.14 3.82
CA SER A 41 13.79 11.23 3.02
C SER A 41 15.06 10.78 3.75
N LEU A 42 15.52 11.58 4.73
CA LEU A 42 16.66 11.30 5.61
C LEU A 42 16.27 11.61 7.07
N ALA A 43 16.42 10.65 7.97
CA ALA A 43 16.22 10.87 9.41
C ALA A 43 17.56 11.13 10.13
N PRO A 44 17.56 11.78 11.31
CA PRO A 44 18.77 11.94 12.12
C PRO A 44 19.51 10.63 12.42
N SER A 45 18.75 9.55 12.63
CA SER A 45 19.28 8.20 12.83
C SER A 45 20.10 7.67 11.65
N ASP A 46 19.97 8.30 10.49
CA ASP A 46 20.58 7.84 9.25
C ASP A 46 22.00 8.37 9.10
N PHE A 47 22.35 9.41 9.87
CA PHE A 47 23.69 10.00 9.89
C PHE A 47 24.77 8.95 10.19
N GLU A 48 24.55 8.07 11.16
CA GLU A 48 25.50 6.99 11.47
C GLU A 48 25.70 6.03 10.27
N SER A 49 24.63 5.76 9.53
CA SER A 49 24.70 4.91 8.32
C SER A 49 25.49 5.60 7.20
N VAL A 50 25.33 6.91 7.05
CA VAL A 50 26.08 7.74 6.09
C VAL A 50 27.57 7.76 6.44
N VAL A 51 27.90 8.08 7.70
CA VAL A 51 29.29 8.15 8.18
C VAL A 51 30.01 6.80 8.04
N ARG A 52 29.31 5.68 8.19
CA ARG A 52 29.90 4.35 7.99
C ARG A 52 30.30 4.08 6.54
N LEU A 53 29.59 4.68 5.57
CA LEU A 53 29.81 4.45 4.14
C LEU A 53 30.73 5.48 3.50
N ILE A 54 30.84 6.66 4.11
CA ILE A 54 31.70 7.75 3.65
C ILE A 54 32.87 7.88 4.61
N ASP A 55 34.09 7.66 4.13
CA ASP A 55 35.30 7.84 4.93
C ASP A 55 35.59 9.34 5.15
N LEU A 56 34.98 9.91 6.20
CA LEU A 56 35.05 11.32 6.55
C LEU A 56 36.16 11.59 7.56
N ASP A 57 36.90 12.69 7.37
CA ASP A 57 37.76 13.21 8.42
C ASP A 57 36.95 13.90 9.53
N VAL A 58 37.57 14.09 10.70
CA VAL A 58 36.91 14.64 11.90
C VAL A 58 36.29 16.04 11.64
N GLY A 59 36.90 16.87 10.79
CA GLY A 59 36.37 18.19 10.47
C GLY A 59 35.13 18.10 9.60
N SER A 60 35.19 17.30 8.54
CA SER A 60 34.05 17.04 7.64
C SER A 60 32.87 16.39 8.38
N LEU A 61 33.15 15.48 9.31
CA LEU A 61 32.15 14.85 10.18
C LEU A 61 31.34 15.88 10.95
N LEU A 62 32.00 16.83 11.64
CA LEU A 62 31.33 17.83 12.47
C LEU A 62 30.44 18.78 11.64
N ILE A 63 30.90 19.15 10.44
CA ILE A 63 30.12 20.00 9.52
C ILE A 63 28.90 19.23 9.03
N LEU A 64 29.06 17.97 8.60
CA LEU A 64 27.95 17.15 8.15
C LEU A 64 26.94 16.86 9.26
N GLU A 65 27.39 16.61 10.48
CA GLU A 65 26.50 16.45 11.65
C GLU A 65 25.62 17.69 11.83
N THR A 66 26.23 18.88 11.77
CA THR A 66 25.51 20.16 11.84
C THR A 66 24.49 20.31 10.71
N VAL A 67 24.88 20.00 9.47
CA VAL A 67 23.98 20.06 8.30
C VAL A 67 22.78 19.11 8.45
N PHE A 68 23.01 17.89 8.96
CA PHE A 68 21.93 16.93 9.20
C PHE A 68 21.00 17.36 10.33
N ASP A 69 21.55 17.89 11.43
CA ASP A 69 20.78 18.39 12.56
C ASP A 69 19.92 19.59 12.15
N ASP A 70 20.48 20.54 11.40
CA ASP A 70 19.76 21.71 10.89
C ASP A 70 18.61 21.29 9.97
N TYR A 71 18.85 20.36 9.04
CA TYR A 71 17.80 19.80 8.19
C TYR A 71 16.70 19.13 9.02
N ALA A 72 17.08 18.31 10.01
CA ALA A 72 16.13 17.57 10.83
C ALA A 72 15.23 18.48 11.66
N VAL A 73 15.79 19.53 12.26
CA VAL A 73 15.04 20.54 13.01
C VAL A 73 14.06 21.25 12.08
N GLN A 74 14.54 21.78 10.94
CA GLN A 74 13.68 22.49 9.99
C GLN A 74 12.56 21.61 9.42
N PHE A 75 12.88 20.37 9.06
CA PHE A 75 11.89 19.41 8.58
C PHE A 75 10.84 19.09 9.65
N ALA A 76 11.27 18.86 10.90
CA ALA A 76 10.35 18.58 12.00
C ALA A 76 9.40 19.75 12.26
N GLU A 77 9.91 20.98 12.30
CA GLU A 77 9.11 22.19 12.49
C GLU A 77 8.11 22.41 11.36
N LEU A 78 8.56 22.32 10.10
CA LEU A 78 7.70 22.52 8.95
C LEU A 78 6.66 21.40 8.83
N SER A 79 7.04 20.13 8.97
CA SER A 79 6.08 19.02 8.92
C SER A 79 5.04 19.11 10.06
N GLN A 80 5.44 19.54 11.27
CA GLN A 80 4.50 19.79 12.36
C GLN A 80 3.55 20.96 12.05
N SER A 81 4.08 22.06 11.51
CA SER A 81 3.27 23.20 11.06
C SER A 81 2.23 22.80 10.02
N ILE A 82 2.63 21.98 9.03
CA ILE A 82 1.71 21.44 8.03
C ILE A 82 0.65 20.54 8.66
N ARG A 83 1.01 19.65 9.60
CA ARG A 83 0.01 18.84 10.34
C ARG A 83 -1.01 19.71 11.08
N ILE A 84 -0.55 20.77 11.75
CA ILE A 84 -1.42 21.72 12.45
C ILE A 84 -2.34 22.43 11.45
N ARG A 85 -1.82 22.99 10.35
CA ARG A 85 -2.62 23.63 9.30
C ARG A 85 -3.68 22.68 8.72
N LEU A 86 -3.31 21.44 8.43
CA LEU A 86 -4.24 20.42 7.93
C LEU A 86 -5.32 20.07 8.97
N GLN A 87 -4.95 19.99 10.25
CA GLN A 87 -5.87 19.72 11.34
C GLN A 87 -6.84 20.89 11.57
N ASP A 88 -6.35 22.12 11.51
CA ASP A 88 -7.14 23.35 11.70
C ASP A 88 -8.09 23.61 10.53
N ALA A 89 -7.65 23.32 9.30
CA ALA A 89 -8.48 23.38 8.11
C ALA A 89 -9.60 22.33 8.10
N ARG A 90 -9.41 21.21 8.82
CA ARG A 90 -10.36 20.09 8.83
C ARG A 90 -11.72 20.60 9.31
N PRO A 91 -12.79 20.39 8.53
CA PRO A 91 -14.08 20.94 8.90
C PRO A 91 -14.55 20.27 10.19
N VAL A 92 -14.64 21.07 11.26
CA VAL A 92 -15.23 20.61 12.51
C VAL A 92 -16.71 20.39 12.22
N ALA A 93 -17.10 19.12 12.14
CA ALA A 93 -18.50 18.75 12.16
C ALA A 93 -19.17 19.46 13.36
N GLY A 94 -20.25 20.20 13.12
CA GLY A 94 -20.91 21.09 14.08
C GLY A 94 -21.64 20.38 15.24
N GLY A 95 -20.96 19.46 15.91
CA GLY A 95 -21.38 18.70 17.07
C GLY A 95 -20.24 17.77 17.45
N THR A 96 -20.05 17.50 18.75
CA THR A 96 -19.07 16.53 19.23
C THR A 96 -19.10 15.27 18.35
N VAL A 97 -17.96 14.68 17.99
CA VAL A 97 -17.89 13.45 17.16
C VAL A 97 -18.86 12.36 17.63
N GLY A 98 -19.20 12.34 18.93
CA GLY A 98 -20.24 11.49 19.50
C GLY A 98 -21.69 11.85 19.15
N SER A 99 -22.07 13.09 18.86
CA SER A 99 -23.44 13.46 18.41
C SER A 99 -23.69 13.11 16.95
N GLN A 100 -22.68 13.24 16.08
CA GLN A 100 -22.78 12.79 14.68
C GLN A 100 -22.73 11.27 14.54
N ARG A 101 -21.87 10.58 15.31
CA ARG A 101 -21.95 9.11 15.38
C ARG A 101 -23.31 8.65 15.87
N ARG A 102 -23.83 9.24 16.94
CA ARG A 102 -25.19 8.94 17.41
C ARG A 102 -26.27 9.25 16.38
N GLY A 103 -26.15 10.34 15.62
CA GLY A 103 -27.08 10.68 14.55
C GLY A 103 -27.02 9.72 13.37
N ALA A 104 -25.81 9.39 12.89
CA ALA A 104 -25.59 8.47 11.78
C ALA A 104 -25.94 7.02 12.16
N GLU A 105 -25.60 6.58 13.38
CA GLU A 105 -25.98 5.29 13.94
C GLU A 105 -27.49 5.20 14.14
N ALA A 106 -28.13 6.24 14.68
CA ALA A 106 -29.59 6.27 14.82
C ALA A 106 -30.29 6.22 13.45
N MET A 107 -29.75 6.89 12.44
CA MET A 107 -30.29 6.89 11.08
C MET A 107 -30.04 5.54 10.38
N GLN A 108 -28.87 4.93 10.55
CA GLN A 108 -28.61 3.56 10.09
C GLN A 108 -29.55 2.55 10.75
N GLN A 109 -29.78 2.67 12.06
CA GLN A 109 -30.74 1.85 12.79
C GLN A 109 -32.17 2.05 12.27
N GLN A 110 -32.58 3.29 11.95
CA GLN A 110 -33.88 3.57 11.34
C GLN A 110 -34.01 2.94 9.95
N ILE A 111 -32.98 3.03 9.10
CA ILE A 111 -32.98 2.41 7.76
C ILE A 111 -33.03 0.88 7.88
N GLU A 112 -32.26 0.30 8.80
CA GLU A 112 -32.24 -1.14 8.99
C GLU A 112 -33.57 -1.66 9.56
N GLU A 113 -34.19 -0.93 10.48
CA GLU A 113 -35.52 -1.26 11.00
C GLU A 113 -36.58 -1.15 9.89
N LEU A 114 -36.54 -0.11 9.06
CA LEU A 114 -37.41 0.01 7.89
C LEU A 114 -37.24 -1.17 6.91
N ARG A 115 -36.00 -1.61 6.65
CA ARG A 115 -35.74 -2.79 5.81
C ARG A 115 -36.30 -4.07 6.41
N ARG A 116 -36.14 -4.25 7.73
CA ARG A 116 -36.70 -5.40 8.46
C ARG A 116 -38.23 -5.37 8.44
N GLN A 117 -38.83 -4.20 8.61
CA GLN A 117 -40.27 -4.00 8.56
C GLN A 117 -40.83 -4.27 7.15
N LEU A 118 -40.21 -3.71 6.10
CA LEU A 118 -40.55 -4.01 4.70
C LEU A 118 -40.51 -5.51 4.41
N SER A 119 -39.47 -6.20 4.89
CA SER A 119 -39.31 -7.65 4.70
C SER A 119 -40.36 -8.47 5.45
N ARG A 120 -40.89 -7.98 6.58
CA ARG A 120 -42.00 -8.61 7.31
C ARG A 120 -43.32 -8.36 6.58
N ASP A 121 -43.58 -7.12 6.18
CA ASP A 121 -44.83 -6.72 5.54
C ASP A 121 -45.01 -7.40 4.18
N ILE A 122 -43.94 -7.52 3.38
CA ILE A 122 -44.00 -8.26 2.09
C ILE A 122 -44.30 -9.75 2.31
N ARG A 123 -43.79 -10.37 3.38
CA ARG A 123 -44.04 -11.78 3.69
C ARG A 123 -45.48 -12.02 4.15
N ASN A 124 -46.07 -11.06 4.84
CA ASN A 124 -47.44 -11.14 5.36
C ASN A 124 -48.50 -10.69 4.34
N ALA A 125 -48.10 -10.02 3.26
CA ALA A 125 -49.02 -9.59 2.22
C ALA A 125 -49.66 -10.77 1.48
N GLY A 126 -51.00 -10.81 1.49
CA GLY A 126 -51.81 -11.90 0.96
C GLY A 126 -52.03 -11.83 -0.55
N SER A 127 -51.66 -10.71 -1.19
CA SER A 127 -51.82 -10.51 -2.63
C SER A 127 -50.64 -9.78 -3.27
N SER A 128 -50.51 -9.89 -4.59
CA SER A 128 -49.48 -9.18 -5.36
C SER A 128 -49.69 -7.66 -5.35
N GLU A 129 -50.95 -7.19 -5.37
CA GLU A 129 -51.27 -5.75 -5.33
C GLU A 129 -50.87 -5.12 -4.00
N GLU A 130 -51.08 -5.83 -2.90
CA GLU A 130 -50.71 -5.39 -1.55
C GLU A 130 -49.19 -5.25 -1.40
N ARG A 131 -48.41 -6.17 -1.98
CA ARG A 131 -46.93 -6.06 -2.02
C ARG A 131 -46.45 -4.83 -2.78
N THR A 132 -47.10 -4.48 -3.89
CA THR A 132 -46.75 -3.28 -4.67
C THR A 132 -47.03 -2.01 -3.88
N ARG A 133 -48.19 -1.91 -3.22
CA ARG A 133 -48.53 -0.76 -2.35
C ARG A 133 -47.55 -0.61 -1.18
N ILE A 134 -47.17 -1.73 -0.55
CA ILE A 134 -46.14 -1.74 0.51
C ILE A 134 -44.82 -1.19 -0.05
N ARG A 135 -44.33 -1.67 -1.20
CA ARG A 135 -43.08 -1.16 -1.79
C ARG A 135 -43.14 0.33 -2.10
N GLU A 136 -44.25 0.83 -2.63
CA GLU A 136 -44.43 2.26 -2.92
C GLU A 136 -44.45 3.12 -1.64
N GLN A 137 -45.09 2.63 -0.57
CA GLN A 137 -45.11 3.33 0.72
C GLN A 137 -43.71 3.43 1.33
N TYR A 138 -42.94 2.33 1.31
CA TYR A 138 -41.57 2.33 1.81
C TYR A 138 -40.64 3.15 0.90
N ALA A 139 -40.86 3.17 -0.42
CA ALA A 139 -40.12 4.06 -1.32
C ALA A 139 -40.32 5.54 -0.96
N LYS A 140 -41.56 5.95 -0.67
CA LYS A 140 -41.88 7.32 -0.20
C LYS A 140 -41.26 7.63 1.16
N GLN A 141 -41.27 6.69 2.10
CA GLN A 141 -40.63 6.86 3.42
C GLN A 141 -39.11 6.98 3.32
N MET A 142 -38.48 6.19 2.45
CA MET A 142 -37.05 6.28 2.18
C MET A 142 -36.69 7.60 1.47
N GLU A 143 -37.54 8.08 0.56
CA GLU A 143 -37.38 9.38 -0.08
C GLU A 143 -37.48 10.53 0.95
N GLU A 144 -38.42 10.45 1.88
CA GLU A 144 -38.59 11.44 2.95
C GLU A 144 -37.41 11.44 3.93
N LEU A 145 -36.93 10.26 4.35
CA LEU A 145 -35.72 10.13 5.16
C LEU A 145 -34.49 10.69 4.43
N SER A 146 -34.37 10.44 3.11
CA SER A 146 -33.31 11.00 2.29
C SER A 146 -33.39 12.53 2.21
N LYS A 147 -34.60 13.11 2.14
CA LYS A 147 -34.82 14.56 2.19
C LYS A 147 -34.49 15.14 3.57
N GLN A 148 -34.84 14.46 4.65
CA GLN A 148 -34.48 14.87 6.02
C GLN A 148 -32.97 14.84 6.24
N GLN A 149 -32.29 13.81 5.70
CA GLN A 149 -30.84 13.75 5.71
C GLN A 149 -30.24 14.93 4.93
N GLN A 150 -30.69 15.17 3.70
CA GLN A 150 -30.25 16.32 2.90
C GLN A 150 -30.52 17.65 3.59
N ALA A 151 -31.65 17.82 4.27
CA ALA A 151 -31.97 19.02 5.02
C ALA A 151 -31.04 19.20 6.23
N VAL A 152 -30.69 18.13 6.96
CA VAL A 152 -29.70 18.20 8.05
C VAL A 152 -28.31 18.53 7.50
N GLU A 153 -27.93 17.99 6.35
CA GLU A 153 -26.66 18.28 5.67
C GLU A 153 -26.59 19.73 5.16
N GLU A 154 -27.69 20.24 4.61
CA GLU A 154 -27.84 21.64 4.17
C GLU A 154 -27.85 22.62 5.36
N ILE A 155 -28.58 22.30 6.43
CA ILE A 155 -28.64 23.11 7.67
C ILE A 155 -27.28 23.11 8.39
N THR A 156 -26.50 22.04 8.28
CA THR A 156 -25.16 21.95 8.89
C THR A 156 -24.04 22.57 8.04
N GLY A 157 -24.30 22.92 6.77
CA GLY A 157 -23.33 23.54 5.86
C GLY A 157 -22.09 22.67 5.59
N THR A 158 -22.19 21.37 5.82
CA THR A 158 -21.03 20.46 5.87
C THR A 158 -20.44 20.20 4.50
N ALA A 159 -21.27 20.13 3.46
CA ALA A 159 -20.83 19.86 2.09
C ALA A 159 -19.90 20.97 1.56
N ASP A 160 -20.33 22.23 1.61
CA ASP A 160 -19.52 23.37 1.14
C ASP A 160 -18.20 23.49 1.93
N ARG A 161 -18.22 23.21 3.25
CA ARG A 161 -17.01 23.16 4.10
C ARG A 161 -16.02 22.07 3.71
N TRP A 162 -16.48 20.91 3.21
CA TRP A 162 -15.57 19.87 2.71
C TRP A 162 -14.92 20.28 1.39
N GLY A 163 -15.67 20.95 0.51
CA GLY A 163 -15.11 21.50 -0.72
C GLY A 163 -14.04 22.55 -0.46
N GLU A 164 -14.28 23.46 0.48
CA GLU A 164 -13.32 24.46 0.95
C GLU A 164 -12.10 23.82 1.60
N PHE A 165 -12.30 22.85 2.50
CA PHE A 165 -11.20 22.11 3.12
C PHE A 165 -10.33 21.39 2.09
N LEU A 166 -10.90 20.72 1.09
CA LEU A 166 -10.11 20.02 0.07
C LEU A 166 -9.28 21.00 -0.79
N LEU A 167 -9.80 22.20 -1.03
CA LEU A 167 -9.05 23.28 -1.70
C LEU A 167 -7.90 23.79 -0.83
N GLU A 168 -8.18 24.04 0.46
CA GLU A 168 -7.18 24.48 1.43
C GLU A 168 -6.11 23.41 1.66
N GLN A 169 -6.50 22.15 1.83
CA GLN A 169 -5.60 21.00 1.91
C GLN A 169 -4.70 20.91 0.68
N SER A 170 -5.25 21.04 -0.53
CA SER A 170 -4.43 21.04 -1.75
C SER A 170 -3.39 22.17 -1.72
N THR A 171 -3.79 23.37 -1.29
CA THR A 171 -2.90 24.53 -1.17
C THR A 171 -1.79 24.27 -0.14
N ILE A 172 -2.15 23.82 1.06
CA ILE A 172 -1.20 23.46 2.13
C ILE A 172 -0.20 22.40 1.64
N LEU A 173 -0.67 21.38 0.93
CA LEU A 173 0.18 20.30 0.41
C LEU A 173 1.08 20.76 -0.73
N ARG A 174 0.66 21.69 -1.59
CA ARG A 174 1.56 22.29 -2.59
C ARG A 174 2.68 23.09 -1.94
N ASP A 175 2.33 23.94 -0.98
CA ASP A 175 3.31 24.71 -0.21
C ASP A 175 4.32 23.74 0.45
N TRP A 176 3.82 22.66 1.05
CA TRP A 176 4.65 21.63 1.66
C TRP A 176 5.59 20.95 0.66
N VAL A 177 5.09 20.51 -0.49
CA VAL A 177 5.93 19.85 -1.51
C VAL A 177 7.06 20.77 -1.97
N GLN A 178 6.77 22.06 -2.16
CA GLN A 178 7.80 23.05 -2.52
C GLN A 178 8.84 23.23 -1.40
N GLN A 179 8.39 23.44 -0.15
CA GLN A 179 9.27 23.62 1.01
C GLN A 179 10.12 22.38 1.27
N ARG A 180 9.52 21.19 1.18
CA ARG A 180 10.23 19.91 1.32
C ARG A 180 11.31 19.75 0.25
N SER A 181 10.99 20.03 -1.02
CA SER A 181 11.99 19.96 -2.10
C SER A 181 13.15 20.90 -1.83
N GLN A 182 12.87 22.13 -1.41
CA GLN A 182 13.90 23.11 -1.08
C GLN A 182 14.81 22.62 0.06
N LEU A 183 14.24 22.08 1.15
CA LEU A 183 15.04 21.51 2.25
C LEU A 183 15.91 20.33 1.80
N GLU A 184 15.38 19.47 0.93
CA GLU A 184 16.13 18.32 0.40
C GLU A 184 17.28 18.79 -0.52
N ASP A 185 17.05 19.83 -1.33
CA ASP A 185 18.07 20.44 -2.18
C ASP A 185 19.16 21.13 -1.33
N GLU A 186 18.78 21.91 -0.32
CA GLU A 186 19.72 22.58 0.60
C GLU A 186 20.57 21.57 1.39
N LEU A 187 19.96 20.47 1.85
CA LEU A 187 20.68 19.36 2.46
C LEU A 187 21.68 18.73 1.49
N GLU A 188 21.25 18.44 0.26
CA GLU A 188 22.11 17.82 -0.75
C GLU A 188 23.28 18.72 -1.13
N GLU A 189 23.04 20.02 -1.34
CA GLU A 189 24.08 21.02 -1.58
C GLU A 189 25.05 21.14 -0.40
N GLY A 190 24.52 21.19 0.83
CA GLY A 190 25.32 21.26 2.05
C GLY A 190 26.21 20.04 2.23
N VAL A 191 25.70 18.84 1.94
CA VAL A 191 26.49 17.60 1.96
C VAL A 191 27.58 17.65 0.88
N LEU A 192 27.21 17.92 -0.37
CA LEU A 192 28.16 17.93 -1.49
C LEU A 192 29.26 19.01 -1.36
N ALA A 193 28.99 20.10 -0.66
CA ALA A 193 29.99 21.14 -0.39
C ALA A 193 31.11 20.68 0.58
N VAL A 194 30.84 19.68 1.41
CA VAL A 194 31.80 19.14 2.39
C VAL A 194 32.57 17.95 1.83
N LEU A 195 31.93 17.16 0.96
CA LEU A 195 32.51 15.95 0.39
C LEU A 195 33.61 16.24 -0.64
N LYS A 196 34.63 15.39 -0.65
CA LYS A 196 35.64 15.30 -1.71
C LYS A 196 35.06 14.58 -2.93
N GLU A 197 35.68 14.76 -4.09
CA GLU A 197 35.21 14.18 -5.37
C GLU A 197 35.08 12.64 -5.30
N ASP A 198 36.00 11.96 -4.64
CA ASP A 198 35.99 10.50 -4.43
C ASP A 198 34.93 10.02 -3.41
N GLN A 199 34.41 10.92 -2.58
CA GLN A 199 33.36 10.62 -1.59
C GLN A 199 31.94 10.81 -2.13
N ILE A 200 31.77 11.52 -3.26
CA ILE A 200 30.45 11.81 -3.86
C ILE A 200 29.73 10.51 -4.26
N ASP A 201 30.45 9.53 -4.81
CA ASP A 201 29.85 8.25 -5.18
C ASP A 201 29.43 7.42 -3.95
N SER A 202 30.23 7.46 -2.88
CA SER A 202 29.84 6.84 -1.60
C SER A 202 28.59 7.48 -1.00
N TRP A 203 28.42 8.80 -1.15
CA TRP A 203 27.19 9.49 -0.77
C TRP A 203 25.97 9.01 -1.55
N ARG A 204 26.10 8.85 -2.88
CA ARG A 204 25.02 8.30 -3.71
C ARG A 204 24.61 6.90 -3.24
N LEU A 205 25.57 6.04 -2.92
CA LEU A 205 25.32 4.71 -2.38
C LEU A 205 24.67 4.76 -0.99
N ALA A 206 25.11 5.66 -0.11
CA ALA A 206 24.52 5.85 1.21
C ALA A 206 23.06 6.31 1.12
N ARG A 207 22.75 7.28 0.25
CA ARG A 207 21.36 7.69 -0.02
C ARG A 207 20.52 6.55 -0.57
N ALA A 208 21.05 5.78 -1.52
CA ALA A 208 20.37 4.61 -2.06
C ALA A 208 20.05 3.57 -0.97
N GLU A 209 21.00 3.31 -0.06
CA GLU A 209 20.79 2.40 1.08
C GLU A 209 19.66 2.89 2.00
N ILE A 210 19.65 4.17 2.34
CA ILE A 210 18.65 4.78 3.24
C ILE A 210 17.27 4.78 2.57
N ARG A 211 17.19 5.22 1.31
CA ARG A 211 15.95 5.21 0.53
C ARG A 211 15.41 3.79 0.44
N ARG A 212 16.24 2.79 0.12
CA ARG A 212 15.86 1.37 0.13
C ARG A 212 15.23 0.98 1.46
N ARG A 213 15.90 1.25 2.58
CA ARG A 213 15.43 0.84 3.92
C ARG A 213 14.06 1.43 4.27
N ILE A 214 13.83 2.71 3.94
CA ILE A 214 12.58 3.42 4.24
C ILE A 214 11.48 3.05 3.24
N GLN A 215 11.78 3.18 1.94
CA GLN A 215 10.78 3.12 0.88
C GLN A 215 10.39 1.69 0.51
N THR A 216 11.27 0.69 0.65
CA THR A 216 10.90 -0.70 0.35
C THR A 216 9.77 -1.21 1.25
N GLN A 217 9.74 -0.78 2.53
CA GLN A 217 8.69 -1.15 3.48
C GLN A 217 7.30 -0.60 3.10
N ARG A 218 7.26 0.46 2.28
CA ARG A 218 6.02 1.08 1.78
C ARG A 218 5.45 0.39 0.54
N GLY A 219 6.06 -0.70 0.08
CA GLY A 219 5.54 -1.45 -1.05
C GLY A 219 4.11 -1.94 -0.84
N ARG A 220 3.32 -2.00 -1.90
CA ARG A 220 1.92 -2.45 -1.90
C ARG A 220 1.67 -3.56 -2.92
N LEU A 221 2.54 -3.70 -3.93
CA LEU A 221 2.53 -4.83 -4.86
C LEU A 221 3.40 -5.98 -4.35
N GLU A 222 3.06 -7.20 -4.76
CA GLU A 222 3.89 -8.38 -4.51
C GLU A 222 5.29 -8.18 -5.13
N GLY A 223 6.34 -8.46 -4.37
CA GLY A 223 7.74 -8.25 -4.80
C GLY A 223 8.27 -6.81 -4.68
N GLU A 224 7.42 -5.80 -4.49
CA GLU A 224 7.86 -4.40 -4.28
C GLU A 224 8.63 -4.22 -2.97
N ARG A 225 8.28 -5.01 -1.94
CA ARG A 225 8.92 -5.00 -0.62
C ARG A 225 10.22 -5.82 -0.54
N MET A 226 10.71 -6.31 -1.67
CA MET A 226 11.87 -7.17 -1.71
C MET A 226 13.15 -6.39 -1.43
N ASP A 227 13.87 -6.79 -0.38
CA ASP A 227 15.19 -6.27 -0.08
C ASP A 227 16.25 -7.36 -0.33
N LEU A 228 16.67 -7.47 -1.59
CA LEU A 228 17.63 -8.48 -2.01
C LEU A 228 19.01 -8.32 -1.36
N ILE A 229 19.43 -7.10 -1.02
CA ILE A 229 20.73 -6.89 -0.38
C ILE A 229 20.69 -7.46 1.04
N ALA A 230 19.64 -7.15 1.80
CA ALA A 230 19.47 -7.70 3.15
C ALA A 230 19.35 -9.23 3.14
N LEU A 231 18.68 -9.79 2.12
CA LEU A 231 18.59 -11.24 1.95
C LEU A 231 19.95 -11.86 1.58
N LEU A 232 20.71 -11.24 0.69
CA LEU A 232 22.05 -11.69 0.37
C LEU A 232 22.98 -11.63 1.58
N ASP A 233 22.89 -10.58 2.42
CA ASP A 233 23.67 -10.48 3.68
C ASP A 233 23.42 -11.65 4.62
N GLN A 234 22.20 -12.20 4.61
CA GLN A 234 21.82 -13.34 5.44
C GLN A 234 22.22 -14.69 4.81
N GLN A 235 22.10 -14.82 3.49
CA GLN A 235 22.25 -16.10 2.77
C GLN A 235 23.66 -16.33 2.21
N VAL A 236 24.45 -15.28 2.01
CA VAL A 236 25.78 -15.33 1.40
C VAL A 236 26.78 -14.67 2.35
N PRO A 237 27.58 -15.47 3.08
CA PRO A 237 28.55 -14.91 4.01
C PRO A 237 29.63 -14.10 3.28
N PRO A 238 30.32 -13.18 3.97
CA PRO A 238 31.46 -12.47 3.40
C PRO A 238 32.54 -13.43 2.87
N GLY A 239 33.05 -13.17 1.68
CA GLY A 239 34.05 -14.01 1.00
C GLY A 239 34.12 -13.75 -0.51
N GLU A 240 34.86 -14.61 -1.23
CA GLU A 240 35.08 -14.45 -2.69
C GLU A 240 33.78 -14.37 -3.49
N LEU A 241 32.80 -15.21 -3.16
CA LEU A 241 31.48 -15.18 -3.82
C LEU A 241 30.79 -13.83 -3.60
N ARG A 242 30.84 -13.28 -2.38
CA ARG A 242 30.23 -11.99 -2.08
C ARG A 242 30.92 -10.86 -2.84
N THR A 243 32.25 -10.89 -2.90
CA THR A 243 33.05 -9.95 -3.71
C THR A 243 32.70 -10.05 -5.20
N ALA A 244 32.52 -11.27 -5.73
CA ALA A 244 32.14 -11.48 -7.12
C ALA A 244 30.72 -10.95 -7.45
N LEU A 245 29.81 -10.97 -6.48
CA LEU A 245 28.45 -10.43 -6.64
C LEU A 245 28.37 -8.90 -6.48
N GLN A 246 29.42 -8.25 -5.97
CA GLN A 246 29.44 -6.83 -5.66
C GLN A 246 28.99 -5.94 -6.85
N PRO A 247 29.45 -6.15 -8.10
CA PRO A 247 28.98 -5.34 -9.23
C PRO A 247 27.47 -5.49 -9.50
N THR A 248 26.91 -6.68 -9.27
CA THR A 248 25.46 -6.93 -9.42
C THR A 248 24.66 -6.23 -8.31
N VAL A 249 25.17 -6.29 -7.09
CA VAL A 249 24.59 -5.63 -5.91
C VAL A 249 24.58 -4.11 -6.07
N GLU A 250 25.66 -3.50 -6.55
CA GLU A 250 25.76 -2.07 -6.80
C GLU A 250 24.83 -1.63 -7.94
N SER A 251 24.82 -2.37 -9.06
CA SER A 251 23.89 -2.12 -10.16
C SER A 251 22.43 -2.19 -9.71
N TYR A 252 22.09 -3.16 -8.85
CA TYR A 252 20.77 -3.26 -8.24
C TYR A 252 20.46 -2.06 -7.36
N ALA A 253 21.36 -1.66 -6.47
CA ALA A 253 21.15 -0.53 -5.56
C ALA A 253 20.82 0.76 -6.35
N ILE A 254 21.57 1.04 -7.43
CA ILE A 254 21.35 2.22 -8.28
C ILE A 254 19.99 2.14 -9.00
N ARG A 255 19.66 0.99 -9.60
CA ARG A 255 18.38 0.81 -10.31
C ARG A 255 17.19 0.90 -9.38
N LEU A 256 17.30 0.29 -8.20
CA LEU A 256 16.26 0.32 -7.18
C LEU A 256 16.08 1.74 -6.64
N ASP A 257 17.17 2.45 -6.35
CA ASP A 257 17.13 3.83 -5.91
C ASP A 257 16.35 4.71 -6.90
N ALA A 258 16.68 4.64 -8.18
CA ALA A 258 15.98 5.39 -9.23
C ALA A 258 14.47 5.06 -9.29
N ALA A 259 14.10 3.78 -9.17
CA ALA A 259 12.70 3.36 -9.17
C ALA A 259 11.94 3.84 -7.91
N LEU A 260 12.57 3.74 -6.74
CA LEU A 260 12.00 4.22 -5.48
C LEU A 260 11.87 5.74 -5.48
N ALA A 261 12.84 6.48 -6.03
CA ALA A 261 12.80 7.93 -6.20
C ALA A 261 11.64 8.36 -7.10
N ALA A 262 11.43 7.65 -8.22
CA ALA A 262 10.31 7.92 -9.13
C ALA A 262 8.95 7.71 -8.43
N ARG A 263 8.82 6.65 -7.61
CA ARG A 263 7.62 6.39 -6.82
C ARG A 263 7.40 7.46 -5.75
N GLU A 264 8.44 7.81 -5.00
CA GLU A 264 8.39 8.87 -3.97
C GLU A 264 7.96 10.21 -4.57
N ARG A 265 8.58 10.61 -5.70
CA ARG A 265 8.22 11.83 -6.42
C ARG A 265 6.75 11.82 -6.85
N PHE A 266 6.28 10.72 -7.43
CA PHE A 266 4.87 10.58 -7.80
C PHE A 266 3.95 10.75 -6.57
N GLU A 267 4.25 10.10 -5.44
CA GLU A 267 3.44 10.20 -4.22
C GLU A 267 3.39 11.64 -3.69
N LEU A 268 4.52 12.36 -3.73
CA LEU A 268 4.61 13.78 -3.37
C LEU A 268 3.74 14.67 -4.27
N GLU A 269 3.90 14.53 -5.59
CA GLU A 269 3.20 15.37 -6.58
C GLU A 269 1.70 15.06 -6.65
N ALA A 270 1.31 13.80 -6.45
CA ALA A 270 -0.08 13.37 -6.52
C ALA A 270 -0.90 13.80 -5.31
N ALA A 271 -0.29 13.96 -4.12
CA ALA A 271 -0.99 14.29 -2.88
C ALA A 271 -1.88 15.55 -2.97
N PRO A 272 -1.37 16.73 -3.39
CA PRO A 272 -2.23 17.90 -3.55
C PRO A 272 -3.27 17.75 -4.68
N VAL A 273 -2.96 16.98 -5.72
CA VAL A 273 -3.84 16.78 -6.88
C VAL A 273 -5.05 15.92 -6.51
N VAL A 274 -4.85 14.89 -5.68
CA VAL A 274 -5.93 14.03 -5.17
C VAL A 274 -7.03 14.86 -4.49
N SER A 275 -6.67 15.84 -3.65
CA SER A 275 -7.65 16.72 -3.00
C SER A 275 -8.45 17.55 -4.00
N GLU A 276 -7.82 18.05 -5.06
CA GLU A 276 -8.52 18.79 -6.12
C GLU A 276 -9.47 17.93 -6.92
N VAL A 277 -9.02 16.71 -7.25
CA VAL A 277 -9.79 15.73 -8.01
C VAL A 277 -11.05 15.33 -7.23
N LEU A 278 -10.91 15.11 -5.92
CA LEU A 278 -12.04 14.83 -5.03
C LEU A 278 -13.01 15.99 -4.98
N ARG A 279 -12.51 17.22 -4.81
CA ARG A 279 -13.34 18.44 -4.80
C ARG A 279 -14.10 18.61 -6.11
N ALA A 280 -13.44 18.36 -7.24
CA ALA A 280 -14.02 18.47 -8.57
C ALA A 280 -14.95 17.30 -8.93
N GLY A 281 -14.96 16.21 -8.15
CA GLY A 281 -15.67 14.98 -8.50
C GLY A 281 -15.17 14.34 -9.80
N ASN A 282 -13.90 14.55 -10.18
CA ASN A 282 -13.36 14.11 -11.47
C ASN A 282 -12.85 12.65 -11.40
N TRP A 283 -13.77 11.70 -11.59
CA TRP A 283 -13.46 10.27 -11.51
C TRP A 283 -12.38 9.82 -12.50
N ASP A 284 -12.42 10.29 -13.75
CA ASP A 284 -11.47 9.87 -14.78
C ASP A 284 -10.05 10.30 -14.43
N ARG A 285 -9.89 11.48 -13.83
CA ARG A 285 -8.59 11.94 -13.34
C ARG A 285 -8.12 11.15 -12.12
N MET A 286 -9.01 10.76 -11.22
CA MET A 286 -8.66 9.86 -10.10
C MET A 286 -8.17 8.51 -10.65
N ARG A 287 -8.87 7.96 -11.65
CA ARG A 287 -8.46 6.73 -12.31
C ARG A 287 -7.05 6.84 -12.89
N ALA A 288 -6.76 7.92 -13.62
CA ALA A 288 -5.43 8.15 -14.18
C ALA A 288 -4.33 8.23 -13.11
N ILE A 289 -4.62 8.83 -11.93
CA ILE A 289 -3.68 8.86 -10.80
C ILE A 289 -3.41 7.44 -10.30
N VAL A 290 -4.46 6.64 -10.08
CA VAL A 290 -4.31 5.24 -9.63
C VAL A 290 -3.53 4.42 -10.65
N GLU A 291 -3.82 4.54 -11.94
CA GLU A 291 -3.10 3.84 -13.00
C GLU A 291 -1.63 4.23 -13.05
N GLN A 292 -1.32 5.52 -12.94
CA GLN A 292 0.06 6.00 -12.89
C GLN A 292 0.79 5.51 -11.62
N GLU A 293 0.12 5.44 -10.48
CA GLU A 293 0.69 4.86 -9.25
C GLU A 293 1.04 3.39 -9.45
N ALA A 294 0.17 2.62 -10.13
CA ALA A 294 0.44 1.22 -10.45
C ALA A 294 1.69 1.07 -11.33
N VAL A 295 1.91 1.99 -12.28
CA VAL A 295 3.10 2.00 -13.16
C VAL A 295 4.38 2.20 -12.34
N VAL A 296 4.44 3.22 -11.48
CA VAL A 296 5.67 3.49 -10.69
C VAL A 296 5.95 2.39 -9.66
N ARG A 297 4.91 1.80 -9.05
CA ARG A 297 5.06 0.64 -8.15
C ARG A 297 5.54 -0.60 -8.89
N THR A 298 5.03 -0.83 -10.11
CA THR A 298 5.46 -1.92 -10.98
C THR A 298 6.94 -1.78 -11.33
N GLY A 299 7.41 -0.55 -11.60
CA GLY A 299 8.83 -0.29 -11.85
C GLY A 299 9.75 -0.76 -10.71
N VAL A 300 9.39 -0.48 -9.45
CA VAL A 300 10.15 -0.96 -8.27
C VAL A 300 10.17 -2.49 -8.21
N ARG A 301 8.99 -3.12 -8.35
CA ARG A 301 8.86 -4.59 -8.35
C ARG A 301 9.70 -5.22 -9.46
N ASP A 302 9.64 -4.70 -10.67
CA ASP A 302 10.29 -5.30 -11.83
C ASP A 302 11.82 -5.21 -11.73
N VAL A 303 12.37 -4.15 -11.11
CA VAL A 303 13.80 -4.09 -10.74
C VAL A 303 14.16 -5.22 -9.78
N ASN A 304 13.38 -5.41 -8.72
CA ASN A 304 13.62 -6.48 -7.75
C ASN A 304 13.59 -7.86 -8.40
N LEU A 305 12.57 -8.16 -9.20
CA LEU A 305 12.43 -9.47 -9.84
C LEU A 305 13.53 -9.74 -10.86
N ALA A 306 13.87 -8.77 -11.71
CA ALA A 306 14.92 -8.94 -12.69
C ALA A 306 16.30 -9.24 -12.06
N VAL A 307 16.61 -8.59 -10.93
CA VAL A 307 17.86 -8.85 -10.22
C VAL A 307 17.81 -10.16 -9.45
N PHE A 308 16.66 -10.52 -8.86
CA PHE A 308 16.48 -11.81 -8.22
C PHE A 308 16.79 -12.96 -9.20
N ASP A 309 16.23 -12.92 -10.40
CA ASP A 309 16.47 -13.95 -11.43
C ASP A 309 17.98 -14.03 -11.79
N ALA A 310 18.63 -12.88 -12.00
CA ALA A 310 20.07 -12.81 -12.28
C ALA A 310 20.95 -13.35 -11.14
N LEU A 311 20.55 -13.11 -9.88
CA LEU A 311 21.24 -13.66 -8.71
C LEU A 311 21.09 -15.18 -8.64
N LEU A 312 19.89 -15.72 -8.92
CA LEU A 312 19.69 -17.17 -8.92
C LEU A 312 20.57 -17.88 -9.96
N GLU A 313 20.75 -17.27 -11.15
CA GLU A 313 21.65 -17.80 -12.17
C GLU A 313 23.13 -17.79 -11.72
N SER A 314 23.53 -16.77 -10.96
CA SER A 314 24.92 -16.56 -10.54
C SER A 314 25.32 -17.32 -9.27
N LEU A 315 24.37 -17.69 -8.42
CA LEU A 315 24.63 -18.32 -7.13
C LEU A 315 24.86 -19.84 -7.26
N PRO A 316 25.84 -20.41 -6.54
CA PRO A 316 25.96 -21.86 -6.40
C PRO A 316 24.95 -22.43 -5.39
N GLU A 317 24.75 -23.75 -5.41
CA GLU A 317 24.11 -24.45 -4.28
C GLU A 317 25.05 -24.48 -3.06
N PRO A 318 24.54 -24.37 -1.82
CA PRO A 318 23.13 -24.27 -1.42
C PRO A 318 22.57 -22.84 -1.36
N SER A 319 23.38 -21.81 -1.62
CA SER A 319 22.95 -20.41 -1.49
C SER A 319 21.83 -20.03 -2.46
N ARG A 320 21.82 -20.59 -3.67
CA ARG A 320 20.74 -20.39 -4.66
C ARG A 320 19.39 -20.85 -4.12
N SER A 321 19.29 -22.11 -3.69
CA SER A 321 18.04 -22.67 -3.14
C SER A 321 17.63 -21.99 -1.83
N GLY A 322 18.60 -21.62 -0.97
CA GLY A 322 18.34 -20.84 0.24
C GLY A 322 17.72 -19.46 -0.03
N LEU A 323 18.32 -18.68 -0.94
CA LEU A 323 17.79 -17.38 -1.35
C LEU A 323 16.40 -17.49 -1.98
N ALA A 324 16.21 -18.45 -2.89
CA ALA A 324 14.92 -18.67 -3.53
C ALA A 324 13.82 -18.98 -2.51
N ALA A 325 14.10 -19.87 -1.56
CA ALA A 325 13.14 -20.25 -0.51
C ALA A 325 12.77 -19.06 0.38
N GLU A 326 13.73 -18.20 0.75
CA GLU A 326 13.45 -17.03 1.60
C GLU A 326 12.65 -15.95 0.88
N VAL A 327 12.96 -15.68 -0.39
CA VAL A 327 12.17 -14.76 -1.24
C VAL A 327 10.74 -15.26 -1.39
N HIS A 328 10.57 -16.54 -1.73
CA HIS A 328 9.27 -17.17 -1.87
C HIS A 328 8.44 -17.12 -0.58
N ARG A 329 9.07 -17.36 0.57
CA ARG A 329 8.44 -17.28 1.89
C ARG A 329 7.99 -15.87 2.23
N THR A 330 8.82 -14.87 1.95
CA THR A 330 8.55 -13.49 2.36
C THR A 330 7.52 -12.80 1.45
N PHE A 331 7.60 -13.03 0.14
CA PHE A 331 6.84 -12.22 -0.84
C PHE A 331 5.69 -12.95 -1.49
N ASN A 332 5.67 -14.28 -1.48
CA ASN A 332 4.56 -15.05 -2.04
C ASN A 332 4.27 -16.32 -1.23
N ALA A 333 4.12 -16.13 0.09
CA ALA A 333 3.79 -17.20 1.03
C ALA A 333 2.51 -17.94 0.67
N THR A 334 1.55 -17.28 0.00
CA THR A 334 0.30 -17.92 -0.41
C THR A 334 0.51 -19.00 -1.47
N VAL A 335 1.43 -18.78 -2.42
CA VAL A 335 1.76 -19.78 -3.44
C VAL A 335 2.77 -20.79 -2.91
N TRP A 336 3.86 -20.29 -2.33
CA TRP A 336 5.02 -21.09 -1.96
C TRP A 336 4.95 -21.68 -0.55
N GLY A 337 3.94 -21.31 0.23
CA GLY A 337 3.68 -21.92 1.52
C GLY A 337 3.29 -23.40 1.41
N LYS A 338 3.28 -24.07 2.58
CA LYS A 338 2.89 -25.47 2.70
C LYS A 338 1.46 -25.68 2.19
N GLY A 339 1.32 -26.53 1.18
CA GLY A 339 0.04 -26.91 0.56
C GLY A 339 -0.82 -27.79 1.45
N ARG A 340 -1.89 -28.37 0.89
CA ARG A 340 -2.63 -29.43 1.61
C ARG A 340 -1.78 -30.70 1.66
N PHE A 341 -1.13 -31.05 0.55
CA PHE A 341 -0.18 -32.17 0.48
C PHE A 341 0.96 -32.06 1.52
N ASP A 342 1.67 -30.92 1.56
CA ASP A 342 2.78 -30.73 2.51
C ASP A 342 2.32 -30.90 3.97
N ARG A 343 1.17 -30.32 4.33
CA ARG A 343 0.60 -30.41 5.68
C ARG A 343 0.12 -31.82 6.02
N ALA A 344 -0.44 -32.55 5.06
CA ALA A 344 -0.84 -33.94 5.26
C ALA A 344 0.38 -34.85 5.47
N LEU A 345 1.45 -34.64 4.69
CA LEU A 345 2.71 -35.36 4.88
C LEU A 345 3.37 -35.03 6.22
N ASP A 346 3.41 -33.75 6.63
CA ASP A 346 3.94 -33.36 7.93
C ASP A 346 3.16 -34.04 9.07
N ALA A 347 1.82 -33.98 9.02
CA ALA A 347 0.97 -34.63 10.01
C ALA A 347 1.13 -36.16 10.03
N ALA A 348 1.38 -36.79 8.87
CA ALA A 348 1.70 -38.21 8.81
C ALA A 348 3.05 -38.50 9.47
N LEU A 349 4.10 -37.74 9.13
CA LEU A 349 5.45 -37.91 9.68
C LEU A 349 5.53 -37.65 11.19
N GLU A 350 4.65 -36.83 11.75
CA GLU A 350 4.56 -36.59 13.20
C GLU A 350 4.01 -37.79 14.00
N ARG A 351 3.40 -38.78 13.33
CA ARG A 351 2.89 -39.97 14.01
C ARG A 351 4.02 -40.82 14.58
N GLU A 352 3.89 -41.23 15.85
CA GLU A 352 4.89 -42.05 16.55
C GLU A 352 4.88 -43.52 16.10
N ASP A 353 3.75 -44.01 15.55
CA ASP A 353 3.55 -45.41 15.17
C ASP A 353 4.11 -45.79 13.79
N LEU A 354 4.74 -44.84 13.08
CA LEU A 354 5.37 -45.11 11.79
C LEU A 354 6.70 -45.87 11.95
N THR A 355 6.83 -46.95 11.18
CA THR A 355 8.10 -47.63 10.97
C THR A 355 9.06 -46.76 10.16
N ASP A 356 10.37 -47.01 10.27
CA ASP A 356 11.39 -46.28 9.49
C ASP A 356 11.14 -46.40 7.97
N SER A 357 10.71 -47.58 7.51
CA SER A 357 10.38 -47.80 6.10
C SER A 357 9.20 -46.95 5.61
N GLU A 358 8.18 -46.73 6.46
CA GLU A 358 7.04 -45.87 6.13
C GLU A 358 7.45 -44.40 6.10
N ARG A 359 8.28 -43.96 7.07
CA ARG A 359 8.85 -42.61 7.07
C ARG A 359 9.65 -42.34 5.79
N THR A 360 10.54 -43.26 5.42
CA THR A 360 11.32 -43.16 4.17
C THR A 360 10.40 -43.12 2.95
N SER A 361 9.30 -43.88 2.94
CA SER A 361 8.34 -43.88 1.82
C SER A 361 7.59 -42.54 1.71
N LEU A 362 7.21 -41.93 2.83
CA LEU A 362 6.58 -40.60 2.86
C LEU A 362 7.55 -39.49 2.41
N GLU A 363 8.81 -39.57 2.81
CA GLU A 363 9.86 -38.65 2.33
C GLU A 363 10.14 -38.82 0.83
N ALA A 364 10.18 -40.06 0.34
CA ALA A 364 10.32 -40.35 -1.08
C ALA A 364 9.14 -39.80 -1.89
N LEU A 365 7.91 -39.93 -1.37
CA LEU A 365 6.72 -39.34 -1.99
C LEU A 365 6.81 -37.81 -2.06
N ARG A 366 7.31 -37.16 -1.00
CA ARG A 366 7.57 -35.71 -1.00
C ARG A 366 8.51 -35.32 -2.14
N VAL A 367 9.64 -36.03 -2.27
CA VAL A 367 10.63 -35.77 -3.32
C VAL A 367 10.05 -36.03 -4.72
N GLN A 368 9.24 -37.08 -4.88
CA GLN A 368 8.63 -37.43 -6.16
C GLN A 368 7.61 -36.38 -6.64
N CYS A 369 6.79 -35.83 -5.73
CA CYS A 369 5.75 -34.85 -6.08
C CYS A 369 6.29 -33.42 -6.19
N ALA A 370 7.42 -33.11 -5.54
CA ALA A 370 7.96 -31.74 -5.48
C ALA A 370 8.10 -31.06 -6.85
N PRO A 371 8.67 -31.69 -7.91
CA PRO A 371 8.80 -31.04 -9.22
C PRO A 371 7.47 -30.61 -9.84
N GLY A 372 6.43 -31.44 -9.69
CA GLY A 372 5.09 -31.14 -10.22
C GLY A 372 4.42 -29.98 -9.47
N ILE A 373 4.51 -30.02 -8.13
CA ILE A 373 3.99 -28.94 -7.27
C ILE A 373 4.74 -27.63 -7.56
N ASP A 374 6.06 -27.67 -7.69
CA ASP A 374 6.88 -26.48 -7.93
C ASP A 374 6.62 -25.88 -9.32
N ALA A 375 6.42 -26.71 -10.35
CA ALA A 375 6.02 -26.23 -11.68
C ALA A 375 4.67 -25.50 -11.65
N ILE A 376 3.70 -25.97 -10.87
CA ILE A 376 2.41 -25.29 -10.68
C ILE A 376 2.60 -24.00 -9.89
N ARG A 377 3.38 -24.02 -8.79
CA ARG A 377 3.70 -22.83 -7.99
C ARG A 377 4.35 -21.74 -8.84
N GLN A 378 5.30 -22.09 -9.70
CA GLN A 378 5.92 -21.13 -10.63
C GLN A 378 4.90 -20.50 -11.57
N ARG A 379 3.97 -21.28 -12.13
CA ARG A 379 2.88 -20.76 -12.97
C ARG A 379 1.92 -19.86 -12.18
N GLN A 380 1.56 -20.24 -10.95
CA GLN A 380 0.73 -19.43 -10.06
C GLN A 380 1.40 -18.10 -9.71
N ASP A 381 2.70 -18.13 -9.39
CA ASP A 381 3.50 -16.94 -9.09
C ASP A 381 3.61 -16.02 -10.30
N ALA A 382 3.92 -16.56 -11.49
CA ALA A 382 3.93 -15.81 -12.73
C ALA A 382 2.57 -15.16 -13.04
N ALA A 383 1.48 -15.92 -12.88
CA ALA A 383 0.12 -15.40 -13.06
C ALA A 383 -0.20 -14.27 -12.07
N LEU A 384 0.10 -14.45 -10.78
CA LEU A 384 -0.08 -13.40 -9.76
C LEU A 384 0.73 -12.15 -10.07
N ARG A 385 1.99 -12.29 -10.47
CA ARG A 385 2.85 -11.15 -10.85
C ARG A 385 2.27 -10.41 -12.06
N SER A 386 1.81 -11.13 -13.09
CA SER A 386 1.22 -10.53 -14.29
C SER A 386 -0.08 -9.76 -14.00
N GLN A 387 -0.92 -10.29 -13.09
CA GLN A 387 -2.21 -9.68 -12.74
C GLN A 387 -2.11 -8.66 -11.60
N GLY A 388 -1.01 -8.66 -10.84
CA GLY A 388 -0.81 -7.83 -9.64
C GLY A 388 -1.15 -6.35 -9.85
N PRO A 389 -0.62 -5.67 -10.88
CA PRO A 389 -0.90 -4.26 -11.11
C PRO A 389 -2.38 -4.00 -11.38
N ALA A 390 -3.01 -4.79 -12.26
CA ALA A 390 -4.44 -4.65 -12.58
C ALA A 390 -5.34 -4.92 -11.36
N ARG A 391 -5.01 -5.94 -10.55
CA ARG A 391 -5.74 -6.24 -9.30
C ARG A 391 -5.60 -5.12 -8.29
N TRP A 392 -4.40 -4.56 -8.15
CA TRP A 392 -4.15 -3.43 -7.26
C TRP A 392 -4.90 -2.19 -7.73
N THR A 393 -4.84 -1.84 -9.02
CA THR A 393 -5.60 -0.72 -9.61
C THR A 393 -7.09 -0.89 -9.35
N PHE A 394 -7.64 -2.06 -9.64
CA PHE A 394 -9.04 -2.36 -9.38
C PHE A 394 -9.42 -2.16 -7.91
N GLU A 395 -8.64 -2.69 -6.97
CA GLU A 395 -8.90 -2.53 -5.54
C GLU A 395 -8.84 -1.06 -5.11
N GLN A 396 -7.91 -0.28 -5.65
CA GLN A 396 -7.80 1.15 -5.37
C GLN A 396 -8.97 1.95 -5.96
N LEU A 397 -9.35 1.68 -7.20
CA LEU A 397 -10.53 2.30 -7.82
C LEU A 397 -11.80 1.94 -7.03
N ARG A 398 -11.94 0.69 -6.59
CA ARG A 398 -13.05 0.27 -5.73
C ARG A 398 -13.09 1.08 -4.43
N LEU A 399 -11.95 1.27 -3.78
CA LEU A 399 -11.83 2.06 -2.54
C LEU A 399 -12.17 3.55 -2.76
N TRP A 400 -11.84 4.10 -3.93
CA TRP A 400 -12.12 5.48 -4.29
C TRP A 400 -13.54 5.71 -4.77
N SER A 401 -14.19 4.73 -5.42
CA SER A 401 -15.51 4.88 -6.03
C SER A 401 -16.57 5.46 -5.09
N GLY A 402 -16.53 5.10 -3.80
CA GLY A 402 -17.44 5.64 -2.78
C GLY A 402 -17.27 7.14 -2.49
N ALA A 403 -16.16 7.75 -2.89
CA ALA A 403 -15.92 9.18 -2.81
C ALA A 403 -16.43 9.95 -4.03
N PHE A 404 -16.85 9.26 -5.11
CA PHE A 404 -17.29 9.87 -6.36
C PHE A 404 -18.78 9.58 -6.62
N PRO A 405 -19.66 10.56 -6.43
CA PRO A 405 -21.10 10.37 -6.58
C PRO A 405 -21.47 10.02 -8.01
N GLY A 406 -22.34 9.03 -8.18
CA GLY A 406 -22.82 8.60 -9.50
C GLY A 406 -21.87 7.67 -10.24
N VAL A 407 -20.66 7.43 -9.72
CA VAL A 407 -19.79 6.37 -10.23
C VAL A 407 -20.33 5.02 -9.76
N ARG A 408 -20.71 4.17 -10.72
CA ARG A 408 -20.93 2.75 -10.46
C ARG A 408 -19.66 2.01 -10.83
N PHE A 409 -19.11 1.29 -9.86
CA PHE A 409 -17.93 0.47 -10.08
C PHE A 409 -18.38 -0.92 -10.53
N ASP A 410 -18.56 -1.06 -11.84
CA ASP A 410 -19.06 -2.28 -12.50
C ASP A 410 -17.92 -3.12 -13.13
N GLU A 411 -16.67 -2.76 -12.85
CA GLU A 411 -15.51 -3.50 -13.34
C GLU A 411 -15.46 -4.89 -12.68
N THR A 412 -14.91 -5.87 -13.41
CA THR A 412 -14.61 -7.20 -12.89
C THR A 412 -13.15 -7.51 -13.18
N ILE A 413 -12.42 -7.99 -12.17
CA ILE A 413 -11.09 -8.57 -12.39
C ILE A 413 -11.30 -9.94 -13.05
N ASP A 414 -10.59 -10.20 -14.15
CA ASP A 414 -10.43 -11.56 -14.65
C ASP A 414 -9.59 -12.38 -13.67
N SER A 415 -10.25 -13.22 -12.87
CA SER A 415 -9.62 -14.14 -11.93
C SER A 415 -9.53 -15.58 -12.45
N GLY A 416 -9.89 -15.82 -13.72
CA GLY A 416 -9.96 -17.16 -14.31
C GLY A 416 -8.64 -17.90 -14.21
N GLY A 417 -7.55 -17.28 -14.69
CA GLY A 417 -6.24 -17.94 -14.74
C GLY A 417 -5.69 -18.40 -13.38
N ILE A 418 -5.86 -17.63 -12.30
CA ILE A 418 -5.40 -18.04 -10.95
C ILE A 418 -6.29 -19.17 -10.40
N THR A 419 -7.59 -19.10 -10.65
CA THR A 419 -8.56 -20.10 -10.18
C THR A 419 -8.29 -21.45 -10.84
N ASP A 420 -8.04 -21.47 -12.15
CA ASP A 420 -7.72 -22.67 -12.91
C ASP A 420 -6.42 -23.33 -12.42
N LEU A 421 -5.36 -22.54 -12.23
CA LEU A 421 -4.09 -23.03 -11.67
C LEU A 421 -4.21 -23.53 -10.23
N THR A 422 -5.17 -23.03 -9.46
CA THR A 422 -5.47 -23.54 -8.12
C THR A 422 -6.16 -24.91 -8.20
N GLY A 423 -7.01 -25.13 -9.20
CA GLY A 423 -7.60 -26.43 -9.52
C GLY A 423 -6.54 -27.44 -9.93
N GLU A 424 -5.68 -27.10 -10.88
CA GLU A 424 -4.57 -27.96 -11.32
C GLU A 424 -3.64 -28.39 -10.17
N ARG A 425 -3.38 -27.48 -9.22
CA ARG A 425 -2.60 -27.81 -8.01
C ARG A 425 -3.29 -28.89 -7.18
N GLN A 426 -4.60 -28.78 -6.99
CA GLN A 426 -5.36 -29.76 -6.21
C GLN A 426 -5.37 -31.12 -6.91
N GLU A 427 -5.38 -31.16 -8.24
CA GLU A 427 -5.29 -32.41 -9.00
C GLU A 427 -3.93 -33.10 -8.88
N VAL A 428 -2.83 -32.34 -8.81
CA VAL A 428 -1.49 -32.92 -8.58
C VAL A 428 -1.26 -33.31 -7.12
N GLU A 429 -1.96 -32.67 -6.17
CA GLU A 429 -1.91 -33.00 -4.74
C GLU A 429 -2.78 -34.24 -4.37
N LEU A 430 -3.70 -34.66 -5.25
CA LEU A 430 -4.57 -35.84 -5.09
C LEU A 430 -3.94 -37.09 -5.73
#